data_AF-A0A7S0DYN3-F1
#
_entry.id   AF-A0A7S0DYN3-F1
#
_cell.length_a   1.000
_cell.length_b   1.000
_cell.length_c   1.000
_cell.angle_alpha   90.00
_cell.angle_beta   90.00
_cell.angle_gamma   90.00
#
_symmetry.space_group_name_H-M   'P 1'
#
loop_
_entity.id
_entity.type
_entity.pdbx_description
1 polymer ?
#
loop_
_entity_poly.entity_id
_entity_poly.type
_entity_poly.pdbx_seq_one_letter_code
_entity_poly.pdbx_strand_id
1 'polypeptide(L)'
;ETGSRIYVDGVLDEAWADGLREVCGALDRELPPEERPEILWRWLRRLQEVPGLKVDGRSYYGCFRVDTKGSAEVEAVLLKVIGAELPEQVDWAMNLGKYDFYPRASGKGNAVAYLQQRYGLAPEECVALFDDDNDLPMAMRCEGGQLLPGLTSKSVARAAMEHPEWKVAARAGQGVFAIKE
;
A
#
# COMPACT_ATOMS: atom_id res chain seq x y z
N GLU A 1 5.74 -2.44 -1.73
CA GLU A 1 5.56 -3.17 -0.46
C GLU A 1 4.70 -2.30 0.47
N THR A 2 3.55 -2.78 0.93
CA THR A 2 2.80 -2.11 2.01
C THR A 2 3.42 -2.52 3.33
N GLY A 3 4.47 -1.82 3.74
CA GLY A 3 5.24 -2.19 4.93
C GLY A 3 6.58 -1.47 5.03
N SER A 4 7.32 -1.81 6.08
CA SER A 4 8.56 -1.14 6.47
C SER A 4 9.85 -1.75 5.90
N ARG A 5 9.75 -2.68 4.95
CA ARG A 5 10.89 -3.37 4.35
C ARG A 5 10.93 -3.10 2.85
N ILE A 6 12.11 -3.33 2.28
CA ILE A 6 12.35 -3.50 0.85
C ILE A 6 13.58 -4.39 0.73
N TYR A 7 13.55 -5.33 -0.20
CA TYR A 7 14.67 -6.23 -0.45
C TYR A 7 15.26 -5.91 -1.82
N VAL A 8 16.56 -5.64 -1.84
CA VAL A 8 17.34 -5.35 -3.03
C VAL A 8 18.34 -6.49 -3.22
N ASP A 9 18.28 -7.15 -4.37
CA ASP A 9 19.15 -8.29 -4.70
C ASP A 9 19.11 -9.41 -3.63
N GLY A 10 17.93 -9.60 -3.01
CA GLY A 10 17.71 -10.59 -1.96
C GLY A 10 18.19 -10.16 -0.57
N VAL A 11 18.75 -8.95 -0.42
CA VAL A 11 19.23 -8.40 0.85
C VAL A 11 18.28 -7.30 1.33
N LEU A 12 17.97 -7.28 2.62
CA LEU A 12 17.17 -6.21 3.22
C LEU A 12 17.91 -4.87 3.08
N ASP A 13 17.23 -3.84 2.58
CA ASP A 13 17.76 -2.48 2.59
C ASP A 13 17.52 -1.82 3.95
N GLU A 14 18.55 -1.83 4.80
CA GLU A 14 18.46 -1.29 6.16
C GLU A 14 18.22 0.22 6.18
N ALA A 15 18.73 0.96 5.19
CA ALA A 15 18.56 2.42 5.13
C ALA A 15 17.09 2.80 4.87
N TRP A 16 16.42 2.07 3.99
CA TRP A 16 14.97 2.20 3.80
C TRP A 16 14.21 1.90 5.09
N ALA A 17 14.53 0.78 5.73
CA ALA A 17 13.85 0.35 6.94
C ALA A 17 14.04 1.32 8.11
N ASP A 18 15.25 1.83 8.30
CA ASP A 18 15.58 2.80 9.35
C ASP A 18 14.84 4.13 9.15
N GLY A 19 14.63 4.54 7.89
CA GLY A 19 13.81 5.71 7.56
C GLY A 19 12.36 5.62 8.03
N LEU A 20 11.86 4.41 8.34
CA LEU A 20 10.49 4.15 8.79
C LEU A 20 10.41 3.84 10.29
N ARG A 21 11.54 3.83 10.99
CA ARG A 21 11.66 3.39 12.39
C ARG A 21 10.86 4.24 13.37
N GLU A 22 10.74 5.54 13.14
CA GLU A 22 9.91 6.42 13.99
C GLU A 22 8.43 6.01 13.98
N VAL A 23 7.95 5.54 12.83
CA VAL A 23 6.54 5.24 12.60
C VAL A 23 6.20 3.80 12.97
N CYS A 24 7.08 2.85 12.64
CA CYS A 24 6.84 1.40 12.82
C CYS A 24 7.64 0.74 13.93
N GLY A 25 8.69 1.39 14.44
CA GLY A 25 9.65 0.78 15.34
C GLY A 25 10.72 -0.02 14.60
N ALA A 26 11.62 -0.63 15.38
CA ALA A 26 12.69 -1.46 14.85
C ALA A 26 12.16 -2.77 14.24
N LEU A 27 12.82 -3.26 13.19
CA LEU A 27 12.40 -4.46 12.45
C LEU A 27 12.53 -5.77 13.24
N ASP A 28 13.42 -5.81 14.23
CA ASP A 28 13.73 -6.95 15.10
C ASP A 28 12.89 -6.96 16.39
N ARG A 29 11.92 -6.05 16.51
CA ARG A 29 11.14 -5.90 17.73
C ARG A 29 10.18 -7.07 17.96
N GLU A 30 10.35 -7.72 19.11
CA GLU A 30 9.52 -8.84 19.59
C GLU A 30 8.31 -8.40 20.45
N LEU A 31 7.76 -7.20 20.23
CA LEU A 31 6.52 -6.79 20.90
C LEU A 31 5.30 -7.08 20.02
N PRO A 32 4.17 -7.52 20.59
CA PRO A 32 2.92 -7.60 19.85
C PRO A 32 2.48 -6.19 19.41
N PRO A 33 1.78 -6.05 18.26
CA PRO A 33 1.32 -4.76 17.74
C PRO A 33 0.63 -3.86 18.78
N GLU A 34 -0.14 -4.46 19.68
CA GLU A 34 -0.89 -3.78 20.73
C GLU A 34 0.00 -3.12 21.79
N GLU A 35 1.24 -3.56 21.95
CA GLU A 35 2.18 -3.03 22.95
C GLU A 35 3.21 -2.07 22.35
N ARG A 36 3.28 -1.99 21.01
CA ARG A 36 4.29 -1.15 20.36
C ARG A 36 3.97 0.35 20.55
N PRO A 37 4.94 1.18 20.98
CA PRO A 37 4.72 2.60 21.27
C PRO A 37 4.67 3.50 20.03
N GLU A 38 5.12 3.04 18.85
CA GLU A 38 5.26 3.90 17.68
C GLU A 38 3.92 4.36 17.09
N ILE A 39 4.00 5.37 16.21
CA ILE A 39 2.85 6.10 15.67
C ILE A 39 1.83 5.15 15.03
N LEU A 40 2.29 4.22 14.19
CA LEU A 40 1.40 3.28 13.50
C LEU A 40 0.62 2.40 14.49
N TRP A 41 1.28 1.97 15.56
CA TRP A 41 0.70 1.05 16.53
C TRP A 41 -0.19 1.75 17.56
N ARG A 42 0.12 3.01 17.89
CA ARG A 42 -0.84 3.90 18.58
C ARG A 42 -2.10 4.09 17.75
N TRP A 43 -1.96 4.26 16.43
CA TRP A 43 -3.09 4.36 15.53
C TRP A 43 -3.91 3.07 15.45
N LEU A 44 -3.25 1.91 15.39
CA LEU A 44 -3.91 0.61 15.51
C LEU A 44 -4.81 0.54 16.74
N ARG A 45 -4.27 0.87 17.93
CA ARG A 45 -5.04 0.86 19.18
C ARG A 45 -6.22 1.84 19.16
N ARG A 46 -6.02 3.03 18.61
CA ARG A 46 -7.08 4.03 18.46
C ARG A 46 -8.24 3.50 17.61
N LEU A 47 -7.94 2.73 16.55
CA LEU A 47 -8.97 2.13 15.69
C LEU A 47 -9.65 0.92 16.35
N GLN A 48 -9.01 0.22 17.29
CA GLN A 48 -9.65 -0.84 18.06
C GLN A 48 -10.81 -0.33 18.95
N GLU A 49 -10.82 0.97 19.26
CA GLU A 49 -11.92 1.61 20.00
C GLU A 49 -13.17 1.85 19.14
N VAL A 50 -13.07 1.73 17.81
CA VAL A 50 -14.20 1.95 16.89
C VAL A 50 -15.13 0.73 16.92
N PRO A 51 -16.41 0.87 17.35
CA PRO A 51 -17.32 -0.26 17.45
C PRO A 51 -17.55 -0.94 16.10
N GLY A 52 -17.49 -2.26 16.09
CA GLY A 52 -17.76 -3.09 14.90
C GLY A 52 -16.57 -3.24 13.94
N LEU A 53 -15.52 -2.43 14.09
CA LEU A 53 -14.32 -2.52 13.26
C LEU A 53 -13.45 -3.70 13.69
N LYS A 54 -13.05 -4.55 12.73
CA LYS A 54 -12.07 -5.60 12.98
C LYS A 54 -10.69 -5.09 12.61
N VAL A 55 -9.78 -5.06 13.57
CA VAL A 55 -8.38 -4.65 13.38
C VAL A 55 -7.48 -5.88 13.43
N ASP A 56 -6.59 -6.02 12.44
CA ASP A 56 -5.62 -7.12 12.33
C ASP A 56 -4.20 -6.56 12.16
N GLY A 57 -3.43 -6.57 13.25
CA GLY A 57 -2.03 -6.15 13.28
C GLY A 57 -1.02 -7.24 12.94
N ARG A 58 -1.46 -8.48 12.66
CA ARG A 58 -0.56 -9.64 12.59
C ARG A 58 0.22 -9.71 11.28
N SER A 59 -0.17 -8.95 10.26
CA SER A 59 0.23 -9.27 8.90
C SER A 59 1.52 -8.60 8.42
N TYR A 60 2.06 -7.56 9.06
CA TYR A 60 3.26 -6.87 8.54
C TYR A 60 4.08 -6.16 9.63
N TYR A 61 5.39 -6.03 9.44
CA TYR A 61 6.29 -5.29 10.35
C TYR A 61 6.01 -3.78 10.39
N GLY A 62 5.31 -3.24 9.39
CA GLY A 62 5.01 -1.82 9.26
C GLY A 62 3.69 -1.56 8.57
N CYS A 63 2.72 -2.45 8.74
CA CYS A 63 1.36 -2.26 8.23
C CYS A 63 0.38 -3.06 9.09
N PHE A 64 -0.85 -2.58 9.21
CA PHE A 64 -1.96 -3.33 9.76
C PHE A 64 -3.21 -3.12 8.91
N ARG A 65 -4.15 -4.05 9.03
CA ARG A 65 -5.37 -4.07 8.22
C ARG A 65 -6.58 -3.88 9.10
N VAL A 66 -7.57 -3.15 8.60
CA VAL A 66 -8.90 -3.11 9.20
C VAL A 66 -9.98 -3.53 8.21
N ASP A 67 -11.03 -4.13 8.76
CA ASP A 67 -12.12 -4.75 8.02
C ASP A 67 -13.45 -4.30 8.65
N THR A 68 -14.27 -3.62 7.84
CA THR A 68 -15.61 -3.14 8.22
C THR A 68 -16.65 -4.26 8.17
N LYS A 69 -16.26 -5.47 7.73
CA LYS A 69 -17.11 -6.64 7.50
C LYS A 69 -18.27 -6.35 6.55
N GLY A 70 -18.11 -5.37 5.65
CA GLY A 70 -19.13 -4.94 4.72
C GLY A 70 -20.25 -4.08 5.31
N SER A 71 -20.14 -3.60 6.55
CA SER A 71 -21.08 -2.63 7.11
C SER A 71 -20.74 -1.21 6.64
N ALA A 72 -21.68 -0.60 5.92
CA ALA A 72 -21.56 0.78 5.45
C ALA A 72 -21.55 1.79 6.62
N GLU A 73 -22.22 1.46 7.72
CA GLU A 73 -22.23 2.28 8.94
C GLU A 73 -20.85 2.30 9.60
N VAL A 74 -20.22 1.12 9.76
CA VAL A 74 -18.86 1.02 10.31
C VAL A 74 -17.85 1.69 9.39
N GLU A 75 -18.01 1.54 8.08
CA GLU A 75 -17.17 2.21 7.08
C GLU A 75 -17.28 3.74 7.16
N ALA A 76 -18.50 4.29 7.25
CA ALA A 76 -18.70 5.73 7.40
C ALA A 76 -18.06 6.27 8.70
N VAL A 77 -18.14 5.51 9.80
CA VAL A 77 -17.46 5.87 11.05
C VAL A 77 -15.94 5.83 10.88
N LEU A 78 -15.40 4.78 10.26
CA LEU A 78 -13.97 4.67 9.97
C LEU A 78 -13.46 5.86 9.16
N LEU A 79 -14.12 6.20 8.05
CA LEU A 79 -13.74 7.32 7.19
C LEU A 79 -13.80 8.66 7.92
N LYS A 80 -14.78 8.85 8.83
CA LYS A 80 -14.87 10.03 9.68
C LYS A 80 -13.70 10.12 10.67
N VAL A 81 -13.34 9.00 11.30
CA VAL A 81 -12.19 8.93 12.23
C VAL A 81 -10.88 9.19 11.48
N ILE A 82 -10.70 8.60 10.30
CA ILE A 82 -9.56 8.89 9.42
C ILE A 82 -9.49 10.39 9.11
N GLY A 83 -10.59 11.00 8.64
CA GLY A 83 -10.61 12.41 8.25
C GLY A 83 -10.34 13.39 9.40
N ALA A 84 -10.55 12.99 10.64
CA ALA A 84 -10.37 13.84 11.82
C ALA A 84 -9.05 13.59 12.57
N GLU A 85 -8.54 12.35 12.57
CA GLU A 85 -7.54 11.91 13.55
C GLU A 85 -6.34 11.18 12.93
N LEU A 86 -6.31 10.94 11.61
CA LEU A 86 -5.19 10.22 10.97
C LEU A 86 -3.86 10.95 11.24
N PRO A 87 -2.86 10.27 11.84
CA PRO A 87 -1.54 10.87 12.04
C PRO A 87 -0.88 11.22 10.70
N GLU A 88 -0.18 12.36 10.65
CA GLU A 88 0.48 12.85 9.44
C GLU A 88 1.45 11.82 8.84
N GLN A 89 2.13 11.04 9.67
CA GLN A 89 3.11 10.04 9.25
C GLN A 89 2.49 8.72 8.77
N VAL A 90 1.17 8.57 8.88
CA VAL A 90 0.43 7.36 8.46
C VAL A 90 -0.38 7.69 7.22
N ASP A 91 -0.45 6.72 6.33
CA ASP A 91 -1.30 6.73 5.15
C ASP A 91 -2.07 5.41 5.05
N TRP A 92 -3.03 5.34 4.15
CA TRP A 92 -3.86 4.16 3.97
C TRP A 92 -4.29 3.95 2.52
N ALA A 93 -4.59 2.70 2.18
CA ALA A 93 -5.17 2.34 0.89
C ALA A 93 -6.22 1.24 1.07
N MET A 94 -7.19 1.22 0.15
CA MET A 94 -8.06 0.07 0.00
C MET A 94 -7.33 -1.04 -0.76
N ASN A 95 -7.50 -2.27 -0.30
CA ASN A 95 -6.91 -3.47 -0.88
C ASN A 95 -7.85 -4.65 -0.62
N LEU A 96 -8.40 -5.24 -1.68
CA LEU A 96 -9.38 -6.33 -1.61
C LEU A 96 -10.57 -6.03 -0.67
N GLY A 97 -11.10 -4.79 -0.73
CA GLY A 97 -12.24 -4.34 0.08
C GLY A 97 -11.92 -4.12 1.57
N LYS A 98 -10.64 -4.06 1.94
CA LYS A 98 -10.17 -3.79 3.29
C LYS A 98 -9.23 -2.59 3.29
N TYR A 99 -8.99 -2.03 4.47
CA TYR A 99 -8.21 -0.81 4.63
C TYR A 99 -6.86 -1.15 5.25
N ASP A 100 -5.78 -0.96 4.49
CA ASP A 100 -4.42 -1.16 4.96
C ASP A 100 -3.84 0.18 5.41
N PHE A 101 -3.31 0.25 6.64
CA PHE A 101 -2.63 1.42 7.19
C PHE A 101 -1.14 1.15 7.29
N TYR A 102 -0.33 2.12 6.84
CA TYR A 102 1.12 1.99 6.72
C TYR A 102 1.80 3.37 6.83
N PRO A 103 3.13 3.45 7.04
CA PRO A 103 3.83 4.73 7.02
C PRO A 103 3.64 5.46 5.70
N ARG A 104 3.36 6.75 5.74
CA ARG A 104 3.24 7.59 4.55
C ARG A 104 4.46 7.54 3.65
N ALA A 105 5.65 7.38 4.22
CA ALA A 105 6.91 7.23 3.48
C ALA A 105 7.10 5.84 2.84
N SER A 106 6.23 4.87 3.12
CA SER A 106 6.24 3.53 2.53
C SER A 106 5.24 3.40 1.36
N GLY A 107 4.90 2.18 0.95
CA GLY A 107 3.93 1.94 -0.13
C GLY A 107 4.59 1.83 -1.51
N LYS A 108 3.81 1.35 -2.50
CA LYS A 108 4.33 0.98 -3.83
C LYS A 108 4.92 2.18 -4.59
N GLY A 109 4.29 3.35 -4.54
CA GLY A 109 4.80 4.56 -5.19
C GLY A 109 6.15 5.03 -4.62
N ASN A 110 6.31 5.05 -3.30
CA ASN A 110 7.58 5.42 -2.66
C ASN A 110 8.65 4.35 -2.89
N ALA A 111 8.28 3.07 -2.90
CA ALA A 111 9.20 1.99 -3.24
C ALA A 111 9.74 2.13 -4.67
N VAL A 112 8.89 2.47 -5.64
CA VAL A 112 9.34 2.75 -7.01
C VAL A 112 10.25 3.97 -7.07
N ALA A 113 9.88 5.07 -6.40
CA ALA A 113 10.72 6.26 -6.35
C ALA A 113 12.12 5.96 -5.78
N TYR A 114 12.17 5.14 -4.71
CA TYR A 114 13.40 4.69 -4.10
C TYR A 114 14.26 3.87 -5.07
N LEU A 115 13.65 2.90 -5.77
CA LEU A 115 14.36 2.06 -6.74
C LEU A 115 14.84 2.88 -7.95
N GLN A 116 14.03 3.81 -8.45
CA GLN A 116 14.40 4.74 -9.52
C GLN A 116 15.64 5.54 -9.13
N GLN A 117 15.63 6.16 -7.95
CA GLN A 117 16.77 6.92 -7.44
C GLN A 117 18.01 6.03 -7.26
N ARG A 118 17.85 4.84 -6.68
CA ARG A 118 18.95 3.92 -6.39
C ARG A 118 19.66 3.46 -7.65
N TYR A 119 18.90 3.14 -8.70
CA TYR A 119 19.44 2.60 -9.95
C TYR A 119 19.67 3.67 -11.02
N GLY A 120 19.35 4.93 -10.74
CA GLY A 120 19.46 6.02 -11.71
C GLY A 120 18.51 5.86 -12.90
N LEU A 121 17.34 5.26 -12.69
CA LEU A 121 16.32 5.06 -13.72
C LEU A 121 15.40 6.26 -13.79
N ALA A 122 15.22 6.81 -14.99
CA ALA A 122 14.24 7.85 -15.22
C ALA A 122 12.81 7.27 -15.23
N PRO A 123 11.78 8.06 -14.86
CA PRO A 123 10.38 7.63 -14.96
C PRO A 123 10.01 7.05 -16.33
N GLU A 124 10.54 7.63 -17.41
CA GLU A 124 10.30 7.25 -18.80
C GLU A 124 10.89 5.88 -19.16
N GLU A 125 11.85 5.39 -18.37
CA GLU A 125 12.45 4.05 -18.51
C GLU A 125 11.68 2.98 -17.72
N CYS A 126 10.67 3.39 -16.94
CA CYS A 126 9.93 2.52 -16.04
C CYS A 126 8.51 2.25 -16.58
N VAL A 127 8.10 0.98 -16.54
CA VAL A 127 6.74 0.54 -16.91
C VAL A 127 6.07 -0.05 -15.67
N ALA A 128 4.81 0.34 -15.42
CA ALA A 128 3.99 -0.23 -14.35
C ALA A 128 2.97 -1.22 -14.92
N LEU A 129 2.92 -2.43 -14.34
CA LEU A 129 1.82 -3.38 -14.52
C LEU A 129 1.07 -3.47 -13.19
N PHE A 130 -0.24 -3.19 -13.20
CA PHE A 130 -1.01 -3.07 -11.97
C PHE A 130 -2.51 -3.33 -12.15
N ASP A 131 -3.20 -3.60 -11.05
CA ASP A 131 -4.61 -3.96 -11.05
C ASP A 131 -5.47 -3.29 -9.98
N ASP A 132 -4.94 -2.88 -8.83
CA ASP A 132 -5.75 -2.38 -7.70
C ASP A 132 -5.41 -0.92 -7.30
N ASP A 133 -6.20 -0.35 -6.40
CA ASP A 133 -6.11 1.06 -5.96
C ASP A 133 -4.76 1.40 -5.36
N ASN A 134 -4.17 0.48 -4.59
CA ASN A 134 -2.89 0.68 -3.92
C ASN A 134 -1.70 0.73 -4.90
N ASP A 135 -1.91 0.45 -6.19
CA ASP A 135 -0.93 0.56 -7.26
C ASP A 135 -0.94 1.91 -7.96
N LEU A 136 -2.01 2.70 -7.86
CA LEU A 136 -2.11 3.97 -8.57
C LEU A 136 -0.91 4.90 -8.30
N PRO A 137 -0.41 5.04 -7.05
CA PRO A 137 0.80 5.83 -6.80
C PRO A 137 2.06 5.29 -7.48
N MET A 138 2.16 3.97 -7.69
CA MET A 138 3.24 3.36 -8.46
C MET A 138 3.08 3.66 -9.95
N ALA A 139 1.87 3.48 -10.49
CA ALA A 139 1.59 3.75 -11.90
C ALA A 139 1.94 5.20 -12.30
N MET A 140 1.61 6.17 -11.44
CA MET A 140 1.91 7.59 -11.66
C MET A 140 3.41 7.93 -11.62
N ARG A 141 4.27 7.03 -11.13
CA ARG A 141 5.73 7.23 -11.06
C ARG A 141 6.46 6.60 -12.26
N CYS A 142 5.78 5.78 -13.04
CA CYS A 142 6.33 5.12 -14.21
C CYS A 142 5.75 5.79 -15.44
N GLU A 143 6.55 6.54 -16.19
CA GLU A 143 6.11 7.28 -17.40
C GLU A 143 6.40 6.51 -18.70
N GLY A 144 7.22 5.45 -18.64
CA GLY A 144 7.51 4.57 -19.78
C GLY A 144 6.31 3.71 -20.21
N GLY A 145 5.31 3.56 -19.35
CA GLY A 145 4.03 2.96 -19.72
C GLY A 145 3.24 2.39 -18.54
N GLN A 146 1.93 2.33 -18.70
CA GLN A 146 0.98 1.80 -17.72
C GLN A 146 0.17 0.69 -18.37
N LEU A 147 0.29 -0.51 -17.81
CA LEU A 147 -0.34 -1.73 -18.30
C LEU A 147 -1.34 -2.21 -17.24
N LEU A 148 -2.60 -2.40 -17.65
CA LEU A 148 -3.66 -2.91 -16.81
C LEU A 148 -4.17 -4.24 -17.38
N PRO A 149 -4.00 -5.37 -16.67
CA PRO A 149 -4.51 -6.66 -17.13
C PRO A 149 -6.05 -6.74 -17.05
N GLY A 150 -6.67 -5.80 -16.33
CA GLY A 150 -8.11 -5.61 -16.24
C GLY A 150 -8.46 -4.44 -15.33
N LEU A 151 -9.73 -4.04 -15.32
CA LEU A 151 -10.26 -3.02 -14.42
C LEU A 151 -10.94 -3.72 -13.24
N THR A 152 -10.19 -3.99 -12.18
CA THR A 152 -10.68 -4.80 -11.04
C THR A 152 -11.41 -3.96 -9.98
N SER A 153 -11.18 -2.65 -9.94
CA SER A 153 -11.84 -1.69 -9.03
C SER A 153 -12.48 -0.53 -9.80
N LYS A 154 -13.46 0.15 -9.16
CA LYS A 154 -14.09 1.36 -9.71
C LYS A 154 -13.10 2.53 -9.82
N SER A 155 -12.17 2.62 -8.88
CA SER A 155 -11.15 3.68 -8.79
C SER A 155 -10.13 3.53 -9.90
N VAL A 156 -9.66 2.30 -10.15
CA VAL A 156 -8.79 1.97 -11.28
C VAL A 156 -9.50 2.20 -12.61
N ALA A 157 -10.79 1.82 -12.72
CA ALA A 157 -11.59 2.12 -13.90
C ALA A 157 -11.71 3.63 -14.15
N ARG A 158 -11.91 4.43 -13.09
CA ARG A 158 -11.95 5.88 -13.18
C ARG A 158 -10.59 6.47 -13.60
N ALA A 159 -9.51 6.05 -12.97
CA ALA A 159 -8.16 6.50 -13.31
C ALA A 159 -7.84 6.18 -14.78
N ALA A 160 -8.16 4.99 -15.27
CA ALA A 160 -7.96 4.63 -16.68
C ALA A 160 -8.80 5.48 -17.65
N MET A 161 -9.96 6.01 -17.25
CA MET A 161 -10.72 6.96 -18.06
C MET A 161 -10.11 8.36 -18.08
N GLU A 162 -9.50 8.77 -16.96
CA GLU A 162 -8.78 10.05 -16.83
C GLU A 162 -7.42 10.02 -17.55
N HIS A 163 -6.89 8.81 -17.82
CA HIS A 163 -5.61 8.54 -18.48
C HIS A 163 -5.76 7.65 -19.72
N PRO A 164 -6.25 8.19 -20.86
CA PRO A 164 -6.52 7.42 -22.08
C PRO A 164 -5.27 6.80 -22.71
N GLU A 165 -4.07 7.24 -22.32
CA GLU A 165 -2.79 6.69 -22.76
C GLU A 165 -2.50 5.30 -22.16
N TRP A 166 -3.07 4.98 -20.98
CA TRP A 166 -2.90 3.72 -20.29
C TRP A 166 -3.43 2.54 -21.10
N LYS A 167 -2.70 1.41 -21.10
CA LYS A 167 -3.04 0.23 -21.89
C LYS A 167 -3.84 -0.76 -21.05
N VAL A 168 -5.15 -0.81 -21.29
CA VAL A 168 -6.06 -1.78 -20.67
C VAL A 168 -6.21 -3.00 -21.58
N ALA A 169 -6.00 -4.19 -21.05
CA ALA A 169 -6.23 -5.44 -21.77
C ALA A 169 -7.71 -5.57 -22.20
N ALA A 170 -7.95 -5.94 -23.46
CA ALA A 170 -9.30 -6.04 -24.02
C ALA A 170 -10.16 -7.17 -23.39
N ARG A 171 -9.54 -8.14 -22.70
CA ARG A 171 -10.21 -9.26 -22.03
C ARG A 171 -9.46 -9.61 -20.74
N ALA A 172 -10.19 -9.68 -19.62
CA ALA A 172 -9.66 -10.19 -18.36
C ALA A 172 -9.46 -11.73 -18.45
N GLY A 173 -8.42 -12.24 -17.77
CA GLY A 173 -8.24 -13.70 -17.58
C GLY A 173 -7.47 -14.45 -18.67
N GLN A 174 -6.79 -13.76 -19.60
CA GLN A 174 -5.86 -14.40 -20.56
C GLN A 174 -4.41 -14.39 -20.05
N GLY A 175 -4.20 -14.67 -18.77
CA GLY A 175 -2.85 -14.87 -18.24
C GLY A 175 -2.21 -16.07 -18.92
N VAL A 176 -1.19 -15.86 -19.74
CA VAL A 176 -0.28 -16.94 -20.15
C VAL A 176 0.66 -17.15 -18.97
N PHE A 177 0.60 -18.32 -18.34
CA PHE A 177 1.63 -18.70 -17.38
C PHE A 177 2.95 -18.87 -18.14
N ALA A 178 3.90 -17.98 -17.90
CA ALA A 178 5.27 -18.19 -18.34
C ALA A 178 5.85 -19.36 -17.53
N ILE A 179 5.74 -20.57 -18.06
CA ILE A 179 6.49 -21.72 -17.58
C ILE A 179 7.90 -21.59 -18.17
N LYS A 180 8.89 -21.56 -17.28
CA LYS A 180 10.31 -21.64 -17.64
C LYS A 180 10.53 -23.02 -18.28
N GLU A 181 11.02 -23.06 -19.52
CA GLU A 181 11.70 -24.25 -20.06
C GLU A 181 13.09 -24.41 -19.43
#